data_AF-A0A7Y3DH69-F1
#
_entry.id   AF-A0A7Y3DH69-F1
#
_cell.length_a   1.000
_cell.length_b   1.000
_cell.length_c   1.000
_cell.angle_alpha   90.00
_cell.angle_beta   90.00
_cell.angle_gamma   90.00
#
_symmetry.space_group_name_H-M   'P 1'
#
loop_
_entity.id
_entity.type
_entity.pdbx_description
1 polymer ?
#
loop_
_entity_poly.entity_id
_entity_poly.type
_entity_poly.pdbx_seq_one_letter_code
_entity_poly.pdbx_strand_id
1 'polypeptide(L)' 'AAVRASTSSRTDAGRVTMRFAFAVAYPDGTVDTFTEEHPTGQFTVEDHLGAFRDTGLEVQHDPHGLIGRGLYIAVKQP' A
#
# COMPACT_ATOMS: atom_id res chain seq x y z
N ALA A 1 -13.35 -3.76 -22.31
CA ALA A 1 -12.17 -2.89 -22.03
C ALA A 1 -12.27 -2.39 -20.60
N ALA A 2 -11.16 -2.12 -19.92
CA ALA A 2 -11.18 -1.58 -18.56
C ALA A 2 -10.32 -0.32 -18.47
N VAL A 3 -10.84 0.71 -17.81
CA VAL A 3 -10.10 1.93 -17.49
C VAL A 3 -10.13 2.15 -15.98
N ARG A 4 -9.02 2.67 -15.45
CA ARG A 4 -8.90 3.01 -14.03
C ARG A 4 -8.32 4.41 -13.88
N ALA A 5 -8.95 5.22 -13.04
CA ALA A 5 -8.37 6.44 -12.52
C ALA A 5 -8.04 6.26 -11.03
N SER A 6 -6.88 6.78 -10.63
CA SER A 6 -6.39 6.69 -9.24
C SER A 6 -6.13 8.09 -8.69
N THR A 7 -6.58 8.34 -7.47
CA THR A 7 -6.21 9.53 -6.70
C THR A 7 -5.72 9.10 -5.32
N SER A 8 -4.81 9.89 -4.74
CA SER A 8 -4.39 9.72 -3.36
C SER A 8 -4.51 11.06 -2.63
N SER A 9 -4.97 10.99 -1.39
CA SER A 9 -5.03 12.13 -0.49
C SER A 9 -4.37 11.77 0.82
N ARG A 10 -3.62 12.71 1.40
CA ARG A 10 -3.05 12.58 2.74
C ARG A 10 -4.05 13.20 3.71
N THR A 11 -4.30 12.51 4.81
CA THR A 11 -4.96 13.09 5.98
C THR A 11 -3.91 13.38 7.03
N ASP A 12 -4.29 14.07 8.10
CA ASP A 12 -3.42 14.26 9.26
C ASP A 12 -3.05 12.89 9.89
N ALA A 13 -1.92 12.85 10.60
CA ALA A 13 -1.40 11.68 11.33
C ALA A 13 -0.98 10.45 10.48
N GLY A 14 -0.32 10.67 9.33
CA GLY A 14 0.38 9.58 8.63
C GLY A 14 -0.55 8.56 7.97
N ARG A 15 -1.73 8.99 7.54
CA ARG A 15 -2.70 8.16 6.82
C ARG A 15 -2.92 8.69 5.40
N VAL A 16 -3.08 7.77 4.46
CA VAL A 16 -3.38 8.07 3.06
C VAL A 16 -4.67 7.36 2.69
N THR A 17 -5.56 8.05 1.97
CA THR A 17 -6.70 7.40 1.31
C THR A 17 -6.38 7.29 -0.18
N MET A 18 -6.28 6.06 -0.67
CA MET A 18 -6.20 5.77 -2.10
C MET A 18 -7.61 5.49 -2.63
N ARG A 19 -8.03 6.24 -3.66
CA ARG A 19 -9.33 6.04 -4.30
C ARG A 19 -9.12 5.57 -5.72
N PHE A 20 -9.75 4.44 -6.07
CA PHE A 20 -9.70 3.83 -7.40
C PHE A 20 -11.08 3.85 -8.02
N ALA A 21 -11.25 4.58 -9.12
CA ALA A 21 -12.47 4.55 -9.92
C ALA A 21 -12.26 3.64 -11.14
N PHE A 22 -13.16 2.69 -11.34
CA PHE A 22 -13.13 1.73 -12.43
C PHE A 22 -14.32 1.94 -13.37
N ALA A 23 -14.08 1.74 -14.66
CA ALA A 23 -15.13 1.50 -15.64
C ALA A 23 -14.78 0.27 -16.48
N VAL A 24 -15.71 -0.69 -16.55
CA VAL A 24 -15.54 -2.00 -17.19
C VAL A 24 -16.60 -2.13 -18.27
N ALA A 25 -16.16 -2.15 -19.53
CA ALA A 25 -17.03 -2.34 -20.69
C ALA A 25 -17.09 -3.81 -21.12
N TYR A 26 -18.30 -4.30 -21.34
CA TYR A 26 -18.61 -5.68 -21.74
C TYR A 26 -18.93 -5.78 -23.25
N PRO A 27 -18.79 -6.98 -23.85
CA PRO A 27 -19.02 -7.17 -25.29
C PRO A 27 -20.46 -6.87 -25.75
N ASP A 28 -21.44 -6.94 -24.85
CA ASP A 28 -22.85 -6.61 -25.13
C ASP A 28 -23.14 -5.11 -25.17
N GLY A 29 -22.11 -4.27 -24.97
CA GLY A 29 -22.21 -2.82 -24.98
C GLY A 29 -22.50 -2.18 -23.62
N THR A 30 -22.67 -2.97 -22.55
CA THR A 30 -22.86 -2.44 -21.20
C THR A 30 -21.55 -1.98 -20.57
N VAL A 31 -21.64 -1.06 -19.60
CA VAL A 31 -20.50 -0.55 -18.83
C VAL A 31 -20.86 -0.49 -17.36
N ASP A 32 -20.08 -1.19 -16.54
CA ASP A 32 -20.16 -1.08 -15.08
C ASP A 32 -19.13 -0.10 -14.56
N THR A 33 -19.54 0.73 -13.60
CA THR A 33 -18.64 1.64 -12.89
C THR A 33 -18.72 1.41 -11.40
N PHE A 34 -17.57 1.39 -10.74
CA PHE A 34 -17.51 1.30 -9.29
C PHE A 34 -16.27 2.02 -8.77
N THR A 35 -16.28 2.35 -7.48
CA THR A 35 -15.15 2.97 -6.79
C THR A 35 -14.79 2.21 -5.54
N GLU A 36 -13.50 2.09 -5.29
CA GLU A 36 -12.95 1.56 -4.05
C GLU A 36 -12.18 2.65 -3.30
N GLU A 37 -12.34 2.69 -1.98
CA GLU A 37 -11.55 3.54 -1.08
C GLU A 37 -10.72 2.68 -0.14
N HIS A 38 -9.40 2.90 -0.16
CA HIS A 38 -8.43 2.14 0.59
C HIS A 38 -7.70 3.09 1.54
N PRO A 39 -8.15 3.18 2.81
CA PRO A 39 -7.37 3.87 3.83
C PRO A 39 -6.15 3.02 4.19
N THR A 40 -4.96 3.61 4.08
CA THR A 40 -3.69 2.95 4.34
C THR A 40 -2.80 3.79 5.26
N GLY A 41 -1.88 3.12 5.95
CA GLY A 41 -0.84 3.78 6.71
C GLY A 41 0.26 4.32 5.79
N GLN A 42 0.79 5.48 6.15
CA GLN A 42 1.95 6.12 5.55
C GLN A 42 3.08 6.19 6.59
N PHE A 43 3.41 5.02 7.11
CA PHE A 43 4.48 4.85 8.09
C PHE A 43 5.84 5.11 7.46
N THR A 44 6.73 5.73 8.23
CA THR A 44 8.13 5.92 7.88
C THR A 44 8.88 4.59 7.96
N VAL A 45 10.13 4.58 7.47
CA VAL A 45 11.00 3.41 7.62
C VAL A 45 11.25 3.10 9.11
N GLU A 46 11.45 4.13 9.94
CA GLU A 46 11.70 3.93 11.36
C GLU A 46 10.48 3.39 12.10
N ASP A 47 9.26 3.80 11.74
CA ASP A 47 8.03 3.24 12.33
C ASP A 47 7.96 1.71 12.15
N HIS A 48 8.31 1.22 10.94
CA HIS A 48 8.34 -0.21 10.67
C HIS A 48 9.48 -0.89 11.45
N LEU A 49 10.69 -0.34 11.41
CA LEU A 49 11.85 -0.90 12.11
C LEU A 49 11.62 -0.97 13.63
N GLY A 50 11.05 0.08 14.21
CA GLY A 50 10.62 0.13 15.61
C GLY A 50 9.65 -0.99 15.94
N ALA A 51 8.58 -1.14 15.14
CA ALA A 51 7.59 -2.20 15.36
C ALA A 51 8.20 -3.62 15.35
N PHE A 52 9.16 -3.90 14.47
CA PHE A 52 9.88 -5.18 14.50
C PHE A 52 10.74 -5.33 15.77
N ARG A 53 11.52 -4.31 16.12
CA ARG A 53 12.40 -4.33 17.31
C ARG A 53 11.62 -4.48 18.61
N ASP A 54 10.44 -3.86 18.72
CA ASP A 54 9.56 -3.95 19.89
C ASP A 54 9.07 -5.39 20.16
N THR A 55 9.08 -6.25 19.13
CA THR A 55 8.78 -7.68 19.25
C THR A 55 10.02 -8.57 19.46
N GLY A 56 11.21 -7.97 19.61
CA GLY A 56 12.48 -8.67 19.79
C GLY A 56 13.05 -9.28 18.51
N LEU A 57 12.58 -8.84 17.33
CA LEU A 57 13.10 -9.32 16.04
C LEU A 57 14.32 -8.51 15.62
N GLU A 58 15.33 -9.19 15.06
CA GLU A 58 16.39 -8.51 14.32
C GLU A 58 15.88 -8.23 12.91
N VAL A 59 15.90 -6.96 12.49
CA VAL A 59 15.33 -6.52 11.22
C VAL A 59 16.35 -5.75 10.39
N GLN A 60 16.34 -6.01 9.08
CA GLN A 60 17.05 -5.24 8.07
C GLN A 60 16.06 -4.68 7.05
N HIS A 61 16.36 -3.49 6.53
CA HIS A 61 15.59 -2.84 5.48
C HIS A 61 16.45 -2.70 4.22
N ASP A 62 16.03 -3.33 3.15
CA ASP A 62 16.54 -3.08 1.80
C ASP A 62 15.69 -1.97 1.16
N PRO A 63 16.23 -0.76 0.91
CA PRO A 63 15.47 0.34 0.34
C PRO A 63 15.05 0.14 -1.11
N HIS A 64 15.68 -0.78 -1.86
CA HIS A 64 15.29 -1.08 -3.24
C HIS A 64 14.11 -2.07 -3.27
N GLY A 65 14.27 -3.23 -2.62
CA GLY A 65 13.27 -4.28 -2.59
C GLY A 65 12.88 -4.79 -3.98
N LEU A 66 11.76 -5.53 -4.05
CA LEU A 66 11.34 -6.22 -5.27
C LEU A 66 10.55 -5.34 -6.26
N ILE A 67 9.91 -4.29 -5.75
CA ILE A 67 8.93 -3.48 -6.50
C ILE A 67 9.14 -1.97 -6.29
N GLY A 68 10.33 -1.56 -5.84
CA GLY A 68 10.68 -0.15 -5.63
C GLY A 68 10.00 0.51 -4.41
N ARG A 69 9.50 -0.30 -3.46
CA ARG A 69 8.90 0.18 -2.19
C ARG A 69 9.70 -0.22 -0.95
N GLY A 70 10.91 -0.74 -1.14
CA GLY A 70 11.71 -1.37 -0.11
C GLY A 70 11.22 -2.77 0.28
N LEU A 71 11.98 -3.42 1.17
CA LEU A 71 11.68 -4.74 1.73
C LEU A 71 12.24 -4.82 3.16
N TYR A 72 11.42 -5.29 4.10
CA TYR A 72 11.84 -5.58 5.47
C TYR A 72 12.01 -7.08 5.64
N ILE A 73 13.17 -7.49 6.16
CA ILE A 73 13.48 -8.88 6.45
C ILE A 73 13.76 -8.96 7.94
N ALA A 74 12.90 -9.65 8.68
CA ALA A 74 13.00 -9.78 10.13
C ALA A 74 13.11 -11.26 10.51
N VAL A 75 14.06 -11.58 11.39
CA VAL A 75 14.32 -12.93 11.87
C VAL A 75 14.21 -12.99 13.39
N LYS A 76 13.66 -14.10 13.90
CA LYS A 76 13.67 -14.39 15.32
C LYS A 76 15.08 -14.81 15.72
N GLN A 77 15.62 -14.18 16.75
CA GLN A 77 16.89 -14.63 17.35
C GLN A 77 16.69 -16.00 18.02
N PRO A 78 17.63 -16.94 17.85
CA PRO A 78 17.57 -18.27 18.47
C PRO A 78 17.58 -18.23 20.01
#